data_AF-A0A2G9FY74-F1
#
_entry.id   AF-A0A2G9FY74-F1
#
_cell.length_a   1.000
_cell.length_b   1.000
_cell.length_c   1.000
_cell.angle_alpha   90.00
_cell.angle_beta   90.00
_cell.angle_gamma   90.00
#
_symmetry.space_group_name_H-M   'P 1'
#
loop_
_entity.id
_entity.type
_entity.pdbx_description
1 polymer ?
#
loop_
_entity_poly.entity_id
_entity_poly.type
_entity_poly.pdbx_seq_one_letter_code
_entity_poly.pdbx_strand_id
1 'polypeptide(L)'
;MKLATYFSRCFIILVLVACLTIAEEIGPAHWGEIQPEWRNCITRRLQSPIDLLNHRVEIVSYLGRLKRAYKPSLANLTNLGHAMMV
;
A
#
# COMPACT_ATOMS: atom_id res chain seq x y z
N MET A 1 17.84 23.88 -30.91
CA MET A 1 16.95 23.94 -29.71
C MET A 1 15.89 22.83 -29.67
N LYS A 2 15.14 22.55 -30.75
CA LYS A 2 14.09 21.49 -30.76
C LYS A 2 14.59 20.06 -30.49
N LEU A 3 15.79 19.71 -30.94
CA LEU A 3 16.38 18.37 -30.75
C LEU A 3 16.70 18.06 -29.27
N ALA A 4 17.20 19.06 -28.53
CA ALA A 4 17.45 18.94 -27.09
C ALA A 4 16.14 18.81 -26.29
N THR A 5 15.09 19.53 -26.71
CA THR A 5 13.74 19.38 -26.13
C THR A 5 13.12 18.02 -26.45
N TYR A 6 13.34 17.49 -27.66
CA TYR A 6 12.89 16.17 -28.06
C TYR A 6 13.61 15.06 -27.27
N PHE A 7 14.94 15.16 -27.13
CA PHE A 7 15.74 14.22 -26.34
C PHE A 7 15.33 14.23 -24.86
N SER A 8 15.13 15.42 -24.28
CA SER A 8 14.62 15.58 -22.91
C SER A 8 13.20 15.01 -22.74
N ARG A 9 12.30 15.23 -23.72
CA ARG A 9 10.96 14.64 -23.72
C ARG A 9 10.98 13.13 -23.82
N CYS A 10 11.80 12.56 -24.70
CA CYS A 10 11.97 11.11 -24.81
C CYS A 10 12.53 10.49 -23.53
N PHE A 11 13.47 11.16 -22.87
CA PHE A 11 14.02 10.70 -21.58
C PHE A 11 12.96 10.72 -20.46
N ILE A 12 12.15 11.79 -20.37
CA ILE A 12 11.04 11.87 -19.40
C ILE A 12 10.00 10.77 -19.68
N ILE A 13 9.63 10.55 -20.95
CA ILE A 13 8.70 9.49 -21.35
C ILE A 13 9.27 8.12 -20.97
N LEU A 14 10.55 7.87 -21.23
CA LEU A 14 11.23 6.61 -20.87
C LEU A 14 11.19 6.37 -19.35
N VAL A 15 11.50 7.39 -18.54
CA VAL A 15 11.47 7.29 -17.08
C VAL A 15 10.06 7.04 -16.55
N LEU A 16 9.06 7.72 -17.09
CA LEU A 16 7.66 7.50 -16.71
C LEU A 16 7.20 6.09 -17.04
N VAL A 17 7.48 5.61 -18.26
CA VAL A 17 7.14 4.25 -18.70
C VAL A 17 7.85 3.22 -17.81
N ALA A 18 9.14 3.40 -17.52
CA ALA A 18 9.87 2.51 -16.60
C ALA A 18 9.27 2.50 -15.19
N CYS A 19 8.85 3.66 -14.67
CA CYS A 19 8.22 3.77 -13.35
C CYS A 19 6.86 3.06 -13.31
N LEU A 20 6.07 3.19 -14.39
CA LEU A 20 4.80 2.47 -14.57
C LEU A 20 5.01 0.96 -14.62
N THR A 21 5.98 0.47 -15.41
CA THR A 21 6.23 -0.97 -15.53
C THR A 21 6.78 -1.58 -14.25
N ILE A 22 7.68 -0.87 -13.54
CA ILE A 22 8.20 -1.33 -12.25
C ILE A 22 7.06 -1.40 -11.22
N ALA A 23 6.17 -0.40 -11.17
CA ALA A 23 5.04 -0.42 -10.25
C ALA A 23 4.09 -1.60 -10.48
N GLU A 24 4.01 -2.12 -11.72
CA GLU A 24 3.26 -3.33 -12.04
C GLU A 24 4.00 -4.60 -11.58
N GLU A 25 5.29 -4.76 -11.90
CA GLU A 25 6.05 -5.98 -11.60
C GLU A 25 6.28 -6.22 -10.10
N ILE A 26 6.47 -5.16 -9.30
CA ILE A 26 6.62 -5.24 -7.83
C ILE A 26 5.37 -4.76 -7.08
N GLY A 27 4.25 -4.64 -7.79
CA GLY A 27 2.98 -4.17 -7.25
C GLY A 27 2.32 -5.18 -6.29
N PRO A 28 1.22 -4.77 -5.62
CA PRO A 28 0.52 -5.61 -4.63
C PRO A 28 0.09 -6.99 -5.13
N ALA A 29 -0.21 -7.12 -6.42
CA ALA A 29 -0.56 -8.40 -7.04
C ALA A 29 0.59 -9.43 -7.00
N HIS A 30 1.84 -8.97 -6.93
CA HIS A 30 3.04 -9.79 -7.02
C HIS A 30 3.83 -9.88 -5.70
N TRP A 31 3.40 -9.22 -4.62
CA TRP A 31 4.16 -9.20 -3.36
C TRP A 31 4.56 -10.60 -2.84
N GLY A 32 3.69 -11.60 -3.00
CA GLY A 32 3.96 -12.98 -2.60
C GLY A 32 4.93 -13.76 -3.50
N GLU A 33 5.44 -13.14 -4.55
CA GLU A 33 6.43 -13.66 -5.50
C GLU A 33 7.80 -12.99 -5.31
N ILE A 34 7.86 -11.84 -4.63
CA ILE A 34 9.09 -11.05 -4.43
C ILE A 34 10.04 -11.73 -3.42
N GLN A 35 9.52 -12.17 -2.28
CA GLN A 35 10.29 -12.86 -1.24
C GLN A 35 9.53 -14.06 -0.66
N PRO A 36 10.23 -15.16 -0.28
CA PRO A 36 9.58 -16.35 0.29
C PRO A 36 8.74 -16.06 1.53
N GLU A 37 9.18 -15.13 2.38
CA GLU A 37 8.52 -14.74 3.63
C GLU A 37 7.18 -14.03 3.37
N TRP A 38 7.00 -13.44 2.19
CA TRP A 38 5.81 -12.67 1.81
C TRP A 38 4.76 -13.52 1.10
N ARG A 39 5.00 -14.84 0.95
CA ARG A 39 4.14 -15.78 0.21
C ARG A 39 2.68 -15.75 0.65
N ASN A 40 2.40 -15.38 1.90
CA ASN A 40 1.04 -15.26 2.40
C ASN A 40 0.21 -14.18 1.69
N CYS A 41 0.84 -13.14 1.11
CA CYS A 41 0.14 -12.06 0.40
C CYS A 41 -0.65 -12.54 -0.83
N ILE A 42 -0.28 -13.69 -1.42
CA ILE A 42 -0.97 -14.27 -2.57
C ILE A 42 -1.70 -15.60 -2.25
N THR A 43 -1.24 -16.35 -1.25
CA THR A 43 -1.73 -17.73 -1.00
C THR A 43 -2.85 -17.82 0.03
N ARG A 44 -3.02 -16.81 0.90
CA ARG A 44 -4.00 -16.85 1.99
C ARG A 44 -5.33 -16.22 1.56
N ARG A 45 -6.44 -16.77 2.08
CA ARG A 45 -7.81 -16.31 1.78
C ARG A 45 -8.33 -15.20 2.69
N LEU A 46 -7.73 -15.04 3.88
CA LEU A 46 -8.11 -14.03 4.87
C LEU A 46 -7.08 -12.91 4.83
N GLN A 47 -7.15 -12.07 3.81
CA GLN A 47 -6.30 -10.89 3.63
C GLN A 47 -7.12 -9.62 3.81
N SER A 48 -6.43 -8.53 4.14
CA SER A 48 -6.99 -7.19 4.28
C SER A 48 -6.41 -6.26 3.21
N PRO A 49 -7.11 -5.17 2.85
CA PRO A 49 -8.44 -4.79 3.31
C PRO A 49 -9.55 -5.68 2.75
N ILE A 50 -10.71 -5.67 3.40
CA ILE A 50 -11.94 -6.27 2.89
C ILE A 50 -12.98 -5.17 2.65
N ASP A 51 -13.94 -5.46 1.79
CA ASP A 51 -15.04 -4.56 1.49
C ASP A 51 -16.16 -4.68 2.54
N LEU A 52 -16.39 -3.59 3.28
CA LEU A 52 -17.38 -3.50 4.36
C LEU A 52 -18.72 -2.97 3.85
N LEU A 53 -19.50 -3.84 3.19
CA LEU A 53 -20.83 -3.49 2.69
C LEU A 53 -21.89 -3.66 3.78
N ASN A 54 -22.72 -2.63 3.99
CA ASN A 54 -23.76 -2.60 5.02
C ASN A 54 -24.75 -3.79 4.95
N HIS A 55 -24.99 -4.35 3.76
CA HIS A 55 -25.89 -5.50 3.61
C HIS A 55 -25.26 -6.85 4.01
N ARG A 56 -23.94 -6.92 4.22
CA ARG A 56 -23.20 -8.15 4.61
C ARG A 56 -22.69 -8.12 6.05
N VAL A 57 -22.88 -7.03 6.78
CA VAL A 57 -22.42 -6.93 8.17
C VAL A 57 -23.44 -7.52 9.13
N GLU A 58 -22.94 -8.22 10.15
CA GLU A 58 -23.72 -8.67 11.29
C GLU A 58 -23.51 -7.72 12.47
N ILE A 59 -24.60 -7.24 13.07
CA ILE A 59 -24.52 -6.36 14.24
C ILE A 59 -24.42 -7.21 15.50
N VAL A 60 -23.23 -7.21 16.11
CA VAL A 60 -22.95 -7.97 17.33
C VAL A 60 -23.02 -7.05 18.55
N SER A 61 -24.23 -6.83 19.07
CA SER A 61 -24.49 -5.82 20.13
C SER A 61 -23.96 -6.20 21.52
N TYR A 62 -23.75 -7.48 21.81
CA TYR A 62 -23.28 -7.95 23.12
C TYR A 62 -21.80 -7.64 23.40
N LEU A 63 -21.00 -7.31 22.38
CA LEU A 63 -19.58 -6.96 22.56
C LEU A 63 -19.40 -5.61 23.29
N GLY A 64 -20.44 -4.78 23.32
CA GLY A 64 -20.42 -3.48 23.97
C GLY A 64 -19.44 -2.50 23.33
N ARG A 65 -19.20 -1.37 24.02
CA ARG A 65 -18.28 -0.34 23.52
C ARG A 65 -16.83 -0.70 23.83
N LEU A 66 -15.94 -0.57 22.84
CA LEU A 66 -14.50 -0.72 23.03
C LEU A 66 -14.00 0.26 24.10
N LYS A 67 -13.49 -0.28 25.21
CA LYS A 67 -12.89 0.51 26.30
C LYS A 67 -11.46 0.88 25.92
N ARG A 68 -11.15 2.18 25.93
CA ARG A 68 -9.82 2.71 25.60
C ARG A 68 -9.38 3.64 26.72
N ALA A 69 -8.11 3.58 27.08
CA ALA A 69 -7.51 4.43 28.12
C ALA A 69 -6.09 4.85 27.69
N TYR A 70 -5.95 5.27 26.43
CA TYR A 70 -4.68 5.77 25.90
C TYR A 70 -4.28 7.08 26.62
N LYS A 71 -2.98 7.22 26.90
CA LYS A 71 -2.40 8.41 27.53
C LYS A 71 -1.39 9.04 26.56
N PRO A 72 -1.17 10.37 26.64
CA PRO A 72 -0.12 11.02 25.86
C PRO A 72 1.25 10.41 26.16
N SER A 73 2.09 10.34 25.13
CA SER A 73 3.49 9.93 25.22
C SER A 73 4.31 10.79 24.27
N LEU A 74 5.62 10.89 24.52
CA LEU A 74 6.53 11.43 23.51
C LEU A 74 6.47 10.51 22.28
N ALA A 75 6.33 11.10 21.11
CA ALA A 75 6.19 10.37 19.85
C ALA A 75 7.16 10.92 18.80
N ASN A 76 7.66 10.03 17.94
CA ASN A 76 8.59 10.37 16.88
C ASN A 76 7.94 10.04 15.54
N LEU A 77 7.72 11.07 14.73
CA LEU A 77 7.22 10.89 13.37
C LEU A 77 8.32 10.28 12.49
N THR A 78 8.03 9.10 11.93
CA THR A 78 8.97 8.36 11.07
C THR A 78 8.39 8.16 9.69
N ASN A 79 9.18 8.41 8.66
CA ASN A 79 8.85 8.09 7.26
C ASN A 79 9.59 6.81 6.83
N LEU A 80 8.84 5.77 6.48
CA LEU A 80 9.35 4.48 6.03
C LEU A 80 9.51 4.39 4.49
N GLY A 81 9.20 5.46 3.77
CA GLY A 81 9.15 5.51 2.31
C GLY A 81 7.79 5.08 1.72
N HIS A 82 7.12 4.11 2.35
CA HIS A 82 5.79 3.62 1.93
C HIS A 82 4.67 3.96 2.94
N ALA A 83 5.03 4.49 4.12
CA ALA A 83 4.11 4.92 5.16
C ALA A 83 4.74 5.99 6.06
N MET A 84 3.90 6.81 6.68
CA MET A 84 4.28 7.67 7.80
C MET A 84 3.69 7.08 9.08
N MET A 85 4.49 6.98 10.14
CA MET A 85 4.09 6.39 11.42
C MET A 85 4.48 7.30 12.58
N VAL A 86 3.72 7.22 13.68
CA VAL A 86 3.88 8.02 14.91
C VAL A 86 4.18 7.10 16.07
#